data_AF-A0A6M3M272-F1
#
_entry.id   AF-A0A6M3M272-F1
#
_cell.length_a   1.000
_cell.length_b   1.000
_cell.length_c   1.000
_cell.angle_alpha   90.00
_cell.angle_beta   90.00
_cell.angle_gamma   90.00
#
_symmetry.space_group_name_H-M   'P 1'
#
loop_
_entity.id
_entity.type
_entity.pdbx_description
1 polymer ?
#
loop_
_entity_poly.entity_id
_entity_poly.type
_entity_poly.pdbx_seq_one_letter_code
_entity_poly.pdbx_strand_id
1 'polypeptide(L)' 'MSDRKQYTAFCQQSDGKGTIWIDTVTASGPMDAIGEARAKCANDWEYDVEDVHCLGLATGNVEIVYWEDLNDD' A
#
# COMPACT_ATOMS: atom_id res chain seq x y z
N MET A 1 -2.52 24.46 8.38
CA MET A 1 -3.28 23.36 7.76
C MET A 1 -2.23 22.35 7.29
N SER A 2 -2.26 21.10 7.75
CA SER A 2 -1.34 20.09 7.19
C SER A 2 -1.73 19.85 5.73
N ASP A 3 -0.79 20.06 4.82
CA ASP A 3 -0.94 19.72 3.41
C ASP A 3 -1.00 18.20 3.27
N ARG A 4 -2.22 17.65 3.29
CA ARG A 4 -2.43 16.23 3.00
C ARG A 4 -2.14 15.99 1.52
N LYS A 5 -1.34 14.98 1.25
CA LYS A 5 -0.93 14.56 -0.10
C LYS A 5 -1.44 13.17 -0.39
N GLN A 6 -1.64 12.91 -1.66
CA GLN A 6 -2.01 11.61 -2.16
C GLN A 6 -0.75 10.76 -2.38
N TYR A 7 -0.78 9.52 -1.92
CA TYR A 7 0.29 8.54 -2.09
C TYR A 7 -0.31 7.27 -2.71
N THR A 8 0.31 6.75 -3.75
CA THR A 8 0.08 5.37 -4.20
C THR A 8 0.92 4.47 -3.30
N ALA A 9 0.27 3.56 -2.60
CA ALA A 9 0.90 2.64 -1.68
C ALA A 9 0.95 1.22 -2.26
N PHE A 10 2.02 0.52 -1.92
CA PHE A 10 2.26 -0.86 -2.32
C PHE A 10 2.38 -1.67 -1.04
N CYS A 11 1.45 -2.59 -0.79
CA CYS A 11 1.41 -3.41 0.41
C CYS A 11 1.46 -4.89 0.05
N GLN A 12 2.07 -5.69 0.92
CA GLN A 12 2.12 -7.14 0.84
C GLN A 12 1.78 -7.74 2.20
N GLN A 13 1.41 -9.02 2.24
CA GLN A 13 1.42 -9.78 3.48
C GLN A 13 2.83 -9.80 4.08
N SER A 14 2.92 -9.73 5.41
CA SER A 14 4.17 -9.63 6.17
C SER A 14 5.09 -10.84 6.02
N ASP A 15 4.55 -11.99 5.62
CA ASP A 15 5.31 -13.22 5.35
C ASP A 15 5.99 -13.21 3.97
N GLY A 16 5.82 -12.12 3.21
CA GLY A 16 6.38 -11.95 1.87
C GLY A 16 5.72 -12.82 0.81
N LYS A 17 4.55 -13.41 1.11
CA LYS A 17 3.75 -14.19 0.17
C LYS A 17 2.53 -13.42 -0.30
N GLY A 18 1.92 -13.89 -1.38
CA GLY A 18 0.68 -13.33 -1.92
C GLY A 18 0.89 -12.12 -2.83
N THR A 19 -0.25 -11.61 -3.32
CA THR A 19 -0.34 -10.47 -4.24
C THR A 19 0.04 -9.17 -3.55
N ILE A 20 0.51 -8.21 -4.34
CA ILE A 20 0.72 -6.83 -3.92
C ILE A 20 -0.59 -6.09 -4.04
N TRP A 21 -1.05 -5.57 -2.91
CA TRP A 21 -2.13 -4.60 -2.87
C TRP A 21 -1.60 -3.23 -3.29
N ILE A 22 -2.27 -2.60 -4.25
CA ILE A 22 -1.95 -1.26 -4.73
C ILE A 22 -3.20 -0.42 -4.64
N ASP A 23 -3.14 0.64 -3.85
CA ASP A 23 -4.19 1.65 -3.83
C ASP A 23 -3.63 2.98 -3.32
N THR A 24 -4.50 3.97 -3.31
CA THR A 24 -4.19 5.34 -2.96
C THR A 24 -4.67 5.66 -1.55
N VAL A 25 -3.81 6.37 -0.81
CA VAL A 25 -4.10 6.91 0.52
C VAL A 25 -3.77 8.41 0.57
N THR A 26 -4.40 9.12 1.50
CA THR A 26 -4.21 10.56 1.69
C THR A 26 -3.73 10.85 3.09
N ALA A 27 -2.52 11.39 3.24
CA ALA A 27 -1.89 11.60 4.54
C ALA A 27 -1.01 12.86 4.59
N SER A 28 -0.65 13.30 5.78
CA SER A 28 0.18 14.52 5.98
C SER A 28 1.66 14.30 5.67
N GLY A 29 2.11 13.05 5.66
CA GLY A 29 3.50 12.68 5.37
C GLY A 29 3.66 11.19 5.13
N PRO A 30 4.87 10.73 4.75
CA PRO A 30 5.12 9.33 4.41
C PRO A 30 4.85 8.35 5.55
N MET A 31 5.20 8.71 6.80
CA MET A 31 4.97 7.82 7.95
C MET A 31 3.48 7.63 8.24
N ASP A 32 2.69 8.70 8.13
CA ASP A 32 1.23 8.62 8.25
C ASP A 32 0.64 7.81 7.08
N ALA A 33 1.14 8.02 5.87
CA ALA A 33 0.70 7.28 4.68
C ALA A 33 0.99 5.78 4.80
N ILE A 34 2.11 5.36 5.39
CA ILE A 34 2.41 3.95 5.68
C ILE A 34 1.36 3.38 6.64
N GLY A 35 1.02 4.11 7.71
CA GLY A 35 0.01 3.67 8.67
C GLY A 35 -1.37 3.49 8.02
N GLU A 36 -1.81 4.50 7.25
CA GLU A 36 -3.08 4.48 6.51
C GLU A 36 -3.11 3.36 5.46
N ALA A 37 -2.00 3.16 4.72
CA ALA A 37 -1.91 2.11 3.71
C ALA A 37 -2.00 0.72 4.33
N ARG A 38 -1.32 0.48 5.46
CA ARG A 38 -1.41 -0.80 6.17
C ARG A 38 -2.81 -1.04 6.71
N ALA A 39 -3.43 -0.03 7.31
CA ALA A 39 -4.79 -0.14 7.85
C ALA A 39 -5.83 -0.42 6.75
N LYS A 40 -5.73 0.28 5.62
CA LYS A 40 -6.64 0.10 4.49
C LYS A 40 -6.46 -1.27 3.81
N CYS A 41 -5.22 -1.65 3.53
CA CYS A 41 -4.91 -2.96 2.97
C CYS A 41 -5.39 -4.10 3.88
N ALA A 42 -5.14 -4.00 5.19
CA ALA A 42 -5.61 -4.98 6.17
C ALA A 42 -7.14 -5.09 6.18
N ASN A 43 -7.85 -3.96 6.11
CA ASN A 43 -9.30 -3.95 6.00
C ASN A 43 -9.80 -4.62 4.69
N ASP A 44 -9.16 -4.32 3.55
CA ASP A 44 -9.54 -4.90 2.26
C ASP A 44 -9.28 -6.41 2.18
N TRP A 45 -8.28 -6.90 2.91
CA TRP A 45 -7.95 -8.33 3.01
C TRP A 45 -8.63 -9.05 4.17
N GLU A 46 -9.32 -8.33 5.06
CA GLU A 46 -9.86 -8.83 6.32
C GLU A 46 -8.77 -9.44 7.23
N TYR A 47 -7.56 -8.85 7.22
CA TYR A 47 -6.37 -9.27 7.98
C TYR A 47 -6.08 -8.33 9.15
N ASP A 48 -5.18 -8.74 10.03
CA ASP A 48 -4.63 -7.84 11.05
C ASP A 48 -3.61 -6.88 10.42
N VAL A 49 -3.56 -5.63 10.89
CA VAL A 49 -2.63 -4.60 10.39
C VAL A 49 -1.16 -5.01 10.58
N GLU A 50 -0.88 -5.83 11.60
CA GLU A 50 0.45 -6.40 11.87
C GLU A 50 0.90 -7.37 10.77
N ASP A 51 -0.06 -7.99 10.05
CA ASP A 51 0.20 -8.91 8.96
C ASP A 51 0.36 -8.21 7.60
N VAL A 52 0.34 -6.87 7.57
CA VAL A 52 0.55 -6.08 6.37
C VAL A 52 1.87 -5.31 6.43
N HIS A 53 2.69 -5.49 5.40
CA HIS A 53 3.92 -4.76 5.17
C HIS A 53 3.76 -3.75 4.03
N CYS A 54 4.02 -2.47 4.28
CA CYS A 54 4.07 -1.45 3.25
C CYS A 54 5.46 -1.46 2.60
N LEU A 55 5.54 -1.91 1.35
CA LEU A 55 6.78 -2.01 0.58
C LEU A 55 7.27 -0.65 0.09
N GLY A 56 6.35 0.28 -0.17
CA GLY A 56 6.70 1.58 -0.68
C GLY A 56 5.52 2.51 -0.86
N LEU A 57 5.87 3.78 -1.10
CA LEU A 57 4.95 4.85 -1.44
C LEU A 57 5.49 5.61 -2.65
N ALA A 58 4.60 6.00 -3.55
CA ALA A 58 4.88 6.91 -4.65
C ALA A 58 3.97 8.14 -4.59
N THR A 59 4.49 9.28 -5.04
CA THR A 59 3.72 10.53 -5.16
C THR A 59 3.78 11.04 -6.60
N GLY A 60 2.75 11.78 -7.01
CA GLY A 60 2.65 12.32 -8.37
C GLY A 60 1.81 11.41 -9.27
N ASN A 61 1.98 11.55 -10.59
CA ASN A 61 1.26 10.72 -11.54
C ASN A 61 1.98 9.36 -11.68
N VAL A 62 1.38 8.31 -11.14
CA VAL A 62 1.89 6.93 -11.23
C VAL A 62 1.04 6.19 -12.26
N GLU A 63 1.62 5.93 -13.43
CA GLU A 63 0.99 5.12 -14.47
C GLU A 63 1.53 3.69 -14.40
N ILE A 64 0.72 2.77 -13.87
CA ILE A 64 1.05 1.35 -13.82
C ILE A 64 0.60 0.73 -15.14
N VAL A 65 1.53 0.59 -16.08
CA VAL A 65 1.25 0.08 -17.45
C VAL A 65 1.18 -1.45 -17.52
N TYR A 66 1.84 -2.13 -16.60
CA TYR A 66 1.84 -3.59 -16.48
C TYR A 66 2.24 -3.97 -15.05
N TRP A 67 1.59 -4.99 -14.50
CA TRP A 67 1.87 -5.52 -13.17
C TRP A 67 1.57 -7.01 -13.15
N GLU A 68 2.53 -7.81 -12.69
CA GLU A 68 2.40 -9.25 -12.48
C GLU A 68 3.19 -9.59 -11.21
N ASP A 69 2.47 -9.92 -10.14
CA ASP A 69 3.00 -10.14 -8.79
C ASP A 69 2.80 -11.58 -8.29
N LEU A 70 2.15 -12.41 -9.08
CA LEU A 70 2.05 -13.84 -8.87
C LEU A 70 2.65 -14.54 -10.09
N ASN A 71 3.57 -15.48 -9.86
CA ASN A 71 3.81 -16.54 -10.82
C ASN A 71 2.80 -17.64 -10.51
N ASP A 72 1.92 -17.97 -11.46
CA ASP A 72 1.18 -19.23 -11.45
C ASP A 72 2.19 -20.38 -11.64
N ASP A 73 2.79 -20.87 -10.56
CA ASP A 73 3.49 -22.16 -10.52
C ASP A 73 2.54 -23.28 -10.04
#